data_AF-A0AAW7M5V6-F1
#
_entry.id   AF-A0AAW7M5V6-F1
#
_cell.length_a   1.000
_cell.length_b   1.000
_cell.length_c   1.000
_cell.angle_alpha   90.00
_cell.angle_beta   90.00
_cell.angle_gamma   90.00
#
_symmetry.space_group_name_H-M   'P 1'
#
loop_
_entity.id
_entity.type
_entity.pdbx_description
1 polymer ?
#
loop_
_entity_poly.entity_id
_entity_poly.type
_entity_poly.pdbx_seq_one_letter_code
_entity_poly.pdbx_strand_id
1 'polypeptide(L)'
;MGSADEVLVAMVEVAADRLGAYGYVLTGSQSEAEELVQDAIVRVFARRTRFEVPAQAEQYVRRTMRTMHIDRMRREALWRR
;
A
#
# COMPACT_ATOMS: atom_id res chain seq x y z
N MET A 1 7.64 22.51 0.34
CA MET A 1 7.00 21.44 -0.46
C MET A 1 8.01 20.30 -0.46
N GLY A 2 7.79 19.27 0.36
CA GLY A 2 8.77 18.20 0.50
C GLY A 2 8.85 17.40 -0.79
N SER A 3 10.04 16.90 -1.10
CA SER A 3 10.19 15.91 -2.18
C SER A 3 9.32 14.68 -1.90
N ALA A 4 8.96 13.92 -2.93
CA ALA A 4 8.14 12.71 -2.73
C ALA A 4 8.82 11.72 -1.75
N ASP A 5 10.15 11.68 -1.74
CA ASP A 5 10.98 10.89 -0.84
C ASP A 5 10.85 11.33 0.62
N GLU A 6 10.81 12.64 0.91
CA GLU A 6 10.59 13.14 2.27
C GLU A 6 9.22 12.71 2.81
N VAL A 7 8.18 12.78 1.98
CA VAL A 7 6.84 12.34 2.37
C VAL A 7 6.79 10.83 2.54
N LEU A 8 7.50 10.08 1.70
CA LEU A 8 7.63 8.63 1.83
C LEU A 8 8.25 8.25 3.17
N VAL A 9 9.41 8.81 3.50
CA VAL A 9 10.12 8.53 4.76
C VAL A 9 9.23 8.87 5.94
N ALA A 10 8.67 10.08 5.97
CA ALA A 10 7.80 10.51 7.06
C ALA A 10 6.54 9.63 7.19
N MET A 11 5.98 9.13 6.09
CA MET A 11 4.85 8.20 6.12
C MET A 11 5.25 6.84 6.67
N VAL A 12 6.37 6.26 6.22
CA VAL A 12 6.84 4.95 6.69
C VAL A 12 7.10 4.99 8.19
N GLU A 13 7.79 6.03 8.69
CA GLU A 13 8.09 6.20 10.11
C GLU A 13 6.84 6.20 10.99
N VAL A 14 5.75 6.83 10.54
CA VAL A 14 4.54 6.98 11.36
C VAL A 14 3.47 5.92 11.11
N ALA A 15 3.52 5.19 9.98
CA ALA A 15 2.41 4.34 9.52
C ALA A 15 2.77 2.89 9.19
N ALA A 16 4.06 2.50 9.18
CA ALA A 16 4.48 1.16 8.79
C ALA A 16 3.69 0.05 9.51
N ASP A 17 3.60 0.11 10.85
CA ASP A 17 2.89 -0.90 11.64
C ASP A 17 1.39 -0.96 11.30
N ARG A 18 0.76 0.20 11.10
CA ARG A 18 -0.67 0.27 10.75
C ARG A 18 -0.94 -0.25 9.33
N LEU A 19 -0.01 -0.03 8.40
CA LEU A 19 -0.09 -0.56 7.04
C LEU A 19 0.11 -2.08 7.04
N GLY A 20 1.08 -2.58 7.82
CA GLY A 20 1.29 -4.02 8.02
C GLY A 20 0.07 -4.72 8.61
N ALA A 21 -0.50 -4.17 9.69
CA ALA A 21 -1.71 -4.70 10.31
C ALA A 21 -2.91 -4.68 9.34
N TYR A 22 -3.05 -3.61 8.54
CA TYR A 22 -4.09 -3.54 7.52
C TYR A 22 -3.88 -4.58 6.41
N GLY A 23 -2.65 -4.78 5.96
CA GLY A 23 -2.30 -5.84 5.01
C GLY A 23 -2.65 -7.22 5.55
N TYR A 24 -2.32 -7.50 6.82
CA TYR A 24 -2.62 -8.77 7.47
C TYR A 24 -4.13 -9.03 7.55
N VAL A 25 -4.95 -8.02 7.83
CA VAL A 25 -6.41 -8.16 7.81
C VAL A 25 -6.93 -8.50 6.42
N LEU A 26 -6.29 -8.02 5.36
CA LEU A 26 -6.68 -8.35 3.99
C LEU A 26 -6.25 -9.75 3.59
N THR A 27 -5.04 -10.17 3.94
CA THR A 27 -4.42 -11.39 3.40
C THR A 27 -4.53 -12.60 4.34
N GLY A 28 -4.68 -12.38 5.64
CA GLY A 28 -4.54 -13.42 6.68
C GLY A 28 -3.11 -13.96 6.83
N SER A 29 -2.12 -13.36 6.14
CA SER A 29 -0.73 -13.81 6.09
C SER A 29 0.22 -12.62 6.25
N GLN A 30 1.19 -12.75 7.16
CA GLN A 30 2.18 -11.70 7.41
C GLN A 30 3.08 -11.48 6.19
N SER A 31 3.56 -12.54 5.55
CA SER A 31 4.42 -12.43 4.37
C SER A 31 3.69 -11.76 3.21
N GLU A 32 2.44 -12.16 2.95
CA GLU A 32 1.65 -11.54 1.88
C GLU A 32 1.26 -10.09 2.20
N ALA A 33 1.10 -9.77 3.49
CA ALA A 33 0.85 -8.40 3.92
C ALA A 33 2.04 -7.49 3.65
N GLU A 34 3.25 -7.96 3.97
CA GLU A 34 4.50 -7.22 3.73
C GLU A 34 4.70 -6.96 2.23
N GLU A 35 4.54 -7.98 1.39
CA GLU A 35 4.60 -7.84 -0.07
C GLU A 35 3.56 -6.83 -0.59
N LEU A 36 2.31 -6.94 -0.10
CA LEU A 36 1.23 -6.05 -0.52
C LEU A 36 1.49 -4.59 -0.15
N VAL A 37 2.00 -4.34 1.06
CA VAL A 37 2.38 -2.99 1.51
C VAL A 37 3.50 -2.43 0.64
N GLN A 38 4.56 -3.21 0.43
CA GLN A 38 5.72 -2.78 -0.36
C GLN A 38 5.31 -2.42 -1.79
N ASP A 39 4.57 -3.30 -2.48
CA ASP A 39 4.09 -3.04 -3.84
C ASP A 39 3.18 -1.81 -3.92
N ALA A 40 2.30 -1.63 -2.93
CA ALA A 40 1.40 -0.49 -2.90
C ALA A 40 2.16 0.84 -2.70
N ILE A 41 3.16 0.86 -1.82
CA ILE A 41 4.04 2.03 -1.64
C ILE A 41 4.76 2.35 -2.94
N VAL A 42 5.39 1.35 -3.58
CA VAL A 42 6.08 1.55 -4.87
C VAL A 42 5.12 2.13 -5.91
N ARG A 43 3.91 1.58 -6.06
CA ARG A 43 2.92 2.09 -7.03
C ARG A 43 2.46 3.52 -6.75
N VAL A 44 2.32 3.88 -5.49
CA VAL A 44 1.88 5.21 -5.07
C VAL A 44 2.97 6.25 -5.34
N PHE A 45 4.22 5.95 -5.00
CA PHE A 45 5.34 6.90 -5.09
C PHE A 45 6.09 6.86 -6.44
N ALA A 46 5.97 5.79 -7.23
CA ALA A 46 6.51 5.75 -8.60
C ALA A 46 5.75 6.68 -9.56
N ARG A 47 4.52 7.07 -9.20
CA ARG A 47 3.78 8.12 -9.93
C ARG A 47 4.29 9.48 -9.44
N ARG A 48 4.34 10.48 -10.33
CA ARG A 48 4.61 11.90 -9.97
C ARG A 48 3.47 12.54 -9.17
N THR A 49 2.90 11.83 -8.22
CA THR A 49 1.83 12.32 -7.34
C THR A 49 2.46 13.18 -6.25
N ARG A 50 1.95 14.40 -6.10
CA ARG A 50 2.36 15.30 -5.02
C ARG A 50 1.44 15.07 -3.84
N PHE A 51 2.01 14.63 -2.73
CA PHE A 51 1.33 14.54 -1.44
C PHE A 51 1.76 15.73 -0.59
N GLU A 52 0.80 16.38 0.06
CA GLU A 52 1.09 17.52 0.93
C GLU A 52 1.44 17.07 2.34
N VAL A 53 0.88 15.94 2.79
CA VAL A 53 1.06 15.40 4.15
C VAL A 53 1.16 13.86 4.16
N PRO A 54 1.93 13.26 5.08
CA PRO A 54 2.09 11.79 5.18
C PRO A 54 0.78 11.02 5.33
N ALA A 55 -0.20 11.58 6.06
CA ALA A 55 -1.51 10.95 6.24
C ALA A 55 -2.28 10.79 4.91
N GLN A 56 -2.09 11.73 3.97
CA GLN A 56 -2.69 11.62 2.64
C GLN A 56 -2.03 10.49 1.85
N ALA A 57 -0.71 10.38 1.90
CA ALA A 57 0.02 9.28 1.29
C ALA A 57 -0.43 7.92 1.86
N GLU A 58 -0.57 7.80 3.19
CA GLU A 58 -1.06 6.57 3.85
C GLU A 58 -2.43 6.15 3.29
N GLN A 59 -3.37 7.08 3.11
CA GLN A 59 -4.69 6.78 2.56
C GLN A 59 -4.61 6.25 1.12
N TYR A 60 -3.73 6.82 0.29
CA TYR A 60 -3.51 6.35 -1.07
C TYR A 60 -2.85 4.95 -1.10
N VAL A 61 -1.93 4.68 -0.19
CA VAL A 61 -1.33 3.34 -0.01
C VAL A 61 -2.41 2.34 0.38
N ARG A 62 -3.22 2.61 1.42
CA ARG A 62 -4.32 1.72 1.83
C ARG A 62 -5.32 1.43 0.71
N ARG A 63 -5.67 2.46 -0.08
CA ARG A 63 -6.53 2.31 -1.25
C ARG A 63 -5.89 1.38 -2.29
N THR A 64 -4.61 1.59 -2.58
CA THR A 64 -3.86 0.79 -3.55
C THR A 64 -3.73 -0.66 -3.10
N MET A 65 -3.42 -0.91 -1.83
CA MET A 65 -3.40 -2.26 -1.24
C MET A 65 -4.74 -2.99 -1.43
N ARG A 66 -5.87 -2.33 -1.11
CA ARG A 66 -7.21 -2.91 -1.28
C ARG A 66 -7.49 -3.28 -2.74
N THR A 67 -7.18 -2.36 -3.66
CA THR A 67 -7.39 -2.60 -5.10
C THR A 67 -6.57 -3.80 -5.56
N MET A 68 -5.29 -3.84 -5.22
CA MET A 68 -4.39 -4.94 -5.59
C MET A 68 -4.85 -6.30 -5.04
N HIS A 69 -5.26 -6.34 -3.78
CA HIS A 69 -5.78 -7.57 -3.17
C HIS A 69 -7.05 -8.08 -3.86
N ILE A 70 -8.01 -7.19 -4.14
CA ILE A 70 -9.24 -7.55 -4.88
C ILE A 70 -8.91 -8.03 -6.29
N ASP A 71 -7.99 -7.37 -6.98
CA ASP A 71 -7.59 -7.76 -8.34
C ASP A 71 -6.86 -9.10 -8.36
N ARG A 72 -6.07 -9.42 -7.32
CA ARG A 72 -5.48 -10.75 -7.14
C ARG A 72 -6.57 -11.81 -6.96
N MET A 73 -7.52 -11.62 -6.04
CA MET A 73 -8.64 -12.54 -5.83
C MET A 73 -9.46 -12.77 -7.11
N ARG A 74 -9.75 -11.70 -7.86
CA ARG A 74 -10.47 -11.79 -9.14
C ARG A 74 -9.72 -12.63 -10.17
N ARG A 75 -8.40 -12.43 -10.29
CA ARG A 75 -7.56 -13.25 -11.18
C ARG A 75 -7.57 -14.72 -10.75
N GLU A 76 -7.38 -15.02 -9.48
CA GLU A 76 -7.40 -16.39 -8.96
C GLU A 76 -8.76 -17.07 -9.16
N ALA A 77 -9.87 -16.33 -9.09
CA ALA A 77 -11.20 -16.87 -9.39
C ALA A 77 -11.40 -17.19 -10.89
N LEU A 78 -10.79 -16.40 -11.78
CA LEU A 78 -10.82 -16.64 -13.22
C LEU A 78 -10.03 -17.90 -13.59
N TRP A 79 -8.84 -18.12 -13.01
CA TRP A 79 -8.01 -19.31 -13.29
C TRP A 79 -8.57 -20.61 -12.71
N ARG A 80 -9.51 -20.52 -11.77
CA ARG A 80 -10.18 -21.68 -11.18
C ARG A 80 -11.42 -22.14 -11.95
N ARG A 81 -11.85 -21.39 -12.97
CA ARG A 81 -12.92 -21.78 -13.90
C ARG A 81 -12.32 -22.47 -15.12
#